data_AF-A0A2E0R136-F1
#
_entry.id   AF-A0A2E0R136-F1
#
_cell.length_a   1.000
_cell.length_b   1.000
_cell.length_c   1.000
_cell.angle_alpha   90.00
_cell.angle_beta   90.00
_cell.angle_gamma   90.00
#
_symmetry.space_group_name_H-M   'P 1'
#
loop_
_entity.id
_entity.type
_entity.pdbx_description
1 polymer ?
#
loop_
_entity_poly.entity_id
_entity_poly.type
_entity_poly.pdbx_seq_one_letter_code
_entity_poly.pdbx_strand_id
1 'polypeptide(L)'
;MESNNRPAIPAEVRRRVLVESGHRCAIPTCRYIEVDVHHIEPWEKVKKHEYENLIALCPNCHRRADRGEIDRKSLRLYKANLRFAHDRFSKIELDYLFKFYRVVNCTPYPSCMRLLYERLIEAGFLEVREGNNGIIASVENGVDTTPVRFHVTPKGREFVESLGVDEL
;
A
#
# COMPACT_ATOMS: atom_id res chain seq x y z
N MET A 1 29.87 27.01 22.08
CA MET A 1 29.30 26.14 21.02
C MET A 1 28.56 25.02 21.73
N GLU A 2 27.26 25.21 22.00
CA GLU A 2 26.45 24.14 22.59
C GLU A 2 26.34 23.01 21.57
N SER A 3 27.03 21.90 21.86
CA SER A 3 26.83 20.64 21.15
C SER A 3 25.36 20.28 21.26
N ASN A 4 24.68 20.33 20.11
CA ASN A 4 23.27 20.06 19.93
C ASN A 4 22.94 18.68 20.53
N ASN A 5 22.49 18.64 21.79
CA ASN A 5 22.26 17.41 22.56
C ASN A 5 20.93 16.76 22.12
N ARG A 6 20.81 16.49 20.82
CA ARG A 6 19.69 15.73 20.26
C ARG A 6 19.94 14.26 20.60
N PRO A 7 19.09 13.63 21.43
CA PRO A 7 19.20 12.21 21.69
C PRO A 7 19.03 11.43 20.39
N ALA A 8 19.64 10.25 20.34
CA ALA A 8 19.39 9.33 19.24
C ALA A 8 17.90 8.91 19.22
N ILE A 9 17.36 8.67 18.02
CA ILE A 9 16.01 8.09 17.89
C ILE A 9 16.04 6.71 18.57
N PRO A 10 15.11 6.41 19.50
CA PRO A 10 15.05 5.10 20.15
C PRO A 10 15.04 3.96 19.12
N ALA A 11 15.83 2.92 19.37
CA ALA A 11 16.05 1.85 18.39
C ALA A 11 14.74 1.16 17.96
N GLU A 12 13.79 1.02 18.87
CA GLU A 12 12.47 0.46 18.58
C GLU A 12 11.68 1.34 17.61
N VAL A 13 11.63 2.65 17.85
CA VAL A 13 10.94 3.62 16.98
C VAL A 13 11.59 3.63 15.60
N ARG A 14 12.92 3.67 15.54
CA ARG A 14 13.67 3.59 14.27
C ARG A 14 13.34 2.31 13.51
N ARG A 15 13.34 1.16 14.18
CA ARG A 15 12.99 -0.14 13.57
C ARG A 15 11.57 -0.11 13.01
N ARG A 16 10.60 0.42 13.76
CA ARG A 16 9.20 0.52 13.31
C ARG A 16 9.09 1.36 12.03
N VAL A 17 9.77 2.51 11.94
CA VAL A 17 9.76 3.37 10.74
C VAL A 17 10.40 2.67 9.54
N LEU A 18 11.50 1.94 9.73
CA LEU A 18 12.19 1.22 8.64
C LEU A 18 11.38 0.00 8.15
N VAL A 19 10.80 -0.77 9.07
CA VAL A 19 9.92 -1.90 8.72
C VAL A 19 8.67 -1.38 8.01
N GLU A 20 8.08 -0.28 8.50
CA GLU A 20 6.92 0.35 7.87
C GLU A 20 7.19 0.72 6.42
N SER A 21 8.41 1.12 6.04
CA SER A 21 8.75 1.49 4.66
C SER A 21 9.34 0.35 3.82
N GLY A 22 9.47 -0.85 4.40
CA GLY A 22 10.15 -1.98 3.77
C GLY A 22 11.65 -1.74 3.53
N HIS A 23 12.31 -1.01 4.45
CA HIS A 23 13.73 -0.62 4.37
C HIS A 23 14.07 0.12 3.07
N ARG A 24 13.13 0.93 2.58
CA ARG A 24 13.25 1.71 1.34
C ARG A 24 12.69 3.10 1.53
N CYS A 25 13.01 3.99 0.60
CA CYS A 25 12.50 5.35 0.59
C CYS A 25 10.97 5.33 0.54
N ALA A 26 10.35 6.10 1.42
CA ALA A 26 8.90 6.21 1.55
C ALA A 26 8.23 6.94 0.38
N ILE A 27 9.00 7.68 -0.43
CA ILE A 27 8.46 8.33 -1.63
C ILE A 27 8.08 7.25 -2.66
N PRO A 28 6.79 7.15 -3.06
CA PRO A 28 6.28 6.00 -3.83
C PRO A 28 7.03 5.71 -5.13
N THR A 29 7.49 6.74 -5.84
CA THR A 29 8.21 6.61 -7.11
C THR A 29 9.72 6.43 -6.93
N CYS A 30 10.27 6.65 -5.72
CA CYS A 30 11.71 6.58 -5.48
C CYS A 30 12.15 5.18 -5.02
N ARG A 31 11.62 4.69 -3.90
CA ARG A 31 11.89 3.36 -3.32
C ARG A 31 13.38 2.95 -3.22
N TYR A 32 14.30 3.90 -3.21
CA TYR A 32 15.75 3.66 -3.07
C TYR A 32 16.06 2.97 -1.73
N ILE A 33 17.12 2.16 -1.69
CA ILE A 33 17.37 1.22 -0.59
C ILE A 33 18.06 1.91 0.60
N GLU A 34 19.03 2.78 0.35
CA GLU A 34 19.72 3.47 1.44
C GLU A 34 18.88 4.64 1.93
N VAL A 35 18.49 4.59 3.20
CA VAL A 35 17.56 5.54 3.82
C VAL A 35 17.98 5.94 5.23
N ASP A 36 17.61 7.17 5.56
CA ASP A 36 17.68 7.73 6.89
C ASP A 36 16.28 8.11 7.38
N VAL A 37 16.14 8.24 8.70
CA VAL A 37 14.87 8.65 9.32
C VAL A 37 14.79 10.17 9.39
N HIS A 38 13.82 10.72 8.68
CA HIS A 38 13.51 12.14 8.60
C HIS A 38 12.36 12.52 9.54
N HIS A 39 12.43 13.72 10.12
CA HIS A 39 11.37 14.34 10.91
C HIS A 39 10.46 15.20 10.03
N ILE A 40 9.18 14.83 9.87
CA ILE A 40 8.21 15.57 9.05
C ILE A 40 8.04 17.01 9.58
N GLU A 41 7.76 17.16 10.87
CA GLU A 41 7.91 18.42 11.59
C GLU A 41 9.31 18.47 12.23
N PRO A 42 10.13 19.50 11.94
CA PRO A 42 11.53 19.55 12.37
C PRO A 42 11.73 19.35 13.87
N TRP A 43 12.81 18.66 14.24
CA TRP A 43 13.21 18.43 15.63
C TRP A 43 13.25 19.72 16.47
N GLU A 44 13.71 20.83 15.88
CA GLU A 44 13.81 22.13 16.53
C GLU A 44 12.49 22.60 17.17
N LYS A 45 11.36 22.20 16.56
CA LYS A 45 10.02 22.54 17.04
C LYS A 45 9.43 21.49 17.98
N VAL A 46 9.53 20.21 17.63
CA VAL A 46 8.83 19.14 18.39
C VAL A 46 9.64 18.60 19.55
N LYS A 47 10.98 18.61 19.45
CA LYS A 47 11.95 18.07 20.43
C LYS A 47 11.60 16.66 20.95
N LYS A 48 10.92 15.86 20.11
CA LYS A 48 10.46 14.50 20.39
C LYS A 48 10.63 13.60 19.16
N HIS A 49 10.72 12.29 19.41
CA HIS A 49 10.83 11.25 18.39
C HIS A 49 9.54 10.43 18.29
N GLU A 50 8.44 11.09 17.96
CA GLU A 50 7.14 10.44 17.80
C GLU A 50 7.08 9.68 16.48
N TYR A 51 6.64 8.43 16.50
CA TYR A 51 6.59 7.54 15.33
C TYR A 51 5.83 8.17 14.16
N GLU A 52 4.73 8.87 14.47
CA GLU A 52 3.83 9.54 13.53
C GLU A 52 4.54 10.69 12.79
N ASN A 53 5.56 11.29 13.39
CA ASN A 53 6.33 12.40 12.85
C ASN A 53 7.63 11.97 12.14
N LEU A 54 7.87 10.66 12.01
CA LEU A 54 9.09 10.11 11.42
C LEU A 54 8.80 9.35 10.12
N ILE A 55 9.64 9.54 9.10
CA ILE A 55 9.50 8.89 7.78
C ILE A 55 10.88 8.49 7.24
N ALA A 56 10.98 7.34 6.57
CA ALA A 56 12.24 6.87 5.98
C ALA A 56 12.45 7.47 4.58
N LEU A 57 13.54 8.21 4.36
CA LEU A 57 13.85 8.86 3.08
C LEU A 57 15.29 8.56 2.64
N CYS A 58 15.52 8.43 1.34
CA CYS A 58 16.88 8.37 0.81
C CYS A 58 17.56 9.75 0.86
N PRO A 59 18.91 9.85 0.76
CA PRO A 59 19.62 11.13 0.84
C PRO A 59 19.13 12.21 -0.13
N ASN A 60 18.62 11.81 -1.30
CA ASN A 60 18.07 12.75 -2.29
C ASN A 60 16.71 13.29 -1.85
N CYS A 61 15.76 12.42 -1.51
CA CYS A 61 14.44 12.83 -1.05
C CYS A 61 14.49 13.55 0.30
N HIS A 62 15.42 13.17 1.18
CA HIS A 62 15.65 13.86 2.46
C HIS A 62 16.00 15.33 2.23
N ARG A 63 16.98 15.62 1.36
CA ARG A 63 17.36 17.00 1.01
C ARG A 63 16.22 17.78 0.37
N ARG A 64 15.41 17.14 -0.48
CA ARG A 64 14.24 17.78 -1.09
C ARG A 64 13.18 18.14 -0.05
N ALA A 65 12.95 17.26 0.93
CA ALA A 65 12.07 17.54 2.06
C ALA A 65 12.60 18.68 2.94
N ASP A 66 13.91 18.68 3.25
CA ASP A 66 14.55 19.76 4.03
C ASP A 66 14.40 21.13 3.35
N ARG A 67 14.44 21.18 2.02
CA ARG A 67 14.22 22.40 1.21
C ARG A 67 12.75 22.77 1.05
N GLY A 68 11.82 21.94 1.51
CA GLY A 68 10.38 22.14 1.30
C GLY A 68 9.88 21.85 -0.11
N GLU A 69 10.69 21.26 -0.99
CA GLU A 69 10.23 20.79 -2.32
C GLU A 69 9.22 19.64 -2.20
N ILE A 70 9.34 18.85 -1.13
CA ILE A 70 8.34 17.86 -0.72
C ILE A 70 7.75 18.39 0.59
N ASP A 71 6.52 18.87 0.53
CA ASP A 71 5.89 19.52 1.67
C ASP A 71 5.42 18.51 2.74
N ARG A 72 5.16 19.01 3.95
CA ARG A 72 4.79 18.17 5.10
C ARG A 72 3.47 17.43 4.90
N LYS A 73 2.51 17.99 4.15
CA LYS A 73 1.23 17.32 3.87
C LYS A 73 1.49 16.11 3.00
N SER A 74 2.30 16.26 1.95
CA SER A 74 2.72 15.14 1.10
C SER A 74 3.47 14.05 1.89
N LEU A 75 4.41 14.42 2.78
CA LEU A 75 5.13 13.45 3.60
C LEU A 75 4.19 12.63 4.51
N ARG A 76 3.17 13.27 5.12
CA ARG A 76 2.16 12.56 5.91
C ARG A 76 1.34 11.59 5.06
N LEU A 77 0.94 12.02 3.87
CA LEU A 77 0.20 11.16 2.93
C LEU A 77 1.04 9.96 2.48
N TYR A 78 2.32 10.18 2.14
CA TYR A 78 3.21 9.09 1.76
C TYR A 78 3.38 8.09 2.90
N LYS A 79 3.61 8.55 4.13
CA LYS A 79 3.71 7.68 5.32
C LYS A 79 2.43 6.87 5.54
N ALA A 80 1.26 7.50 5.47
CA ALA A 80 -0.02 6.81 5.63
C ALA A 80 -0.21 5.69 4.60
N ASN A 81 0.19 5.94 3.35
CA ASN A 81 0.03 4.98 2.26
C ASN A 81 0.99 3.79 2.33
N LEU A 82 2.14 3.90 3.03
CA LEU A 82 3.05 2.77 3.22
C LEU A 82 2.38 1.57 3.90
N ARG A 83 1.49 1.84 4.86
CA ARG A 83 0.77 0.80 5.62
C ARG A 83 -0.15 -0.06 4.74
N PHE A 84 -0.53 0.44 3.56
CA PHE A 84 -1.44 -0.23 2.65
C PHE A 84 -0.75 -0.72 1.37
N ALA A 85 0.40 -0.15 1.02
CA ALA A 85 0.99 -0.29 -0.31
C ALA A 85 2.28 -1.13 -0.39
N HIS A 86 2.84 -1.64 0.72
CA HIS A 86 4.03 -2.48 0.60
C HIS A 86 3.72 -3.83 -0.03
N ASP A 87 3.91 -3.89 -1.36
CA ASP A 87 4.29 -5.04 -2.21
C ASP A 87 3.52 -6.35 -1.98
N ARG A 88 2.47 -6.31 -1.15
CA ARG A 88 1.59 -7.42 -0.81
C ARG A 88 0.75 -7.75 -2.03
N PHE A 89 0.28 -6.71 -2.70
CA PHE A 89 -0.47 -6.79 -3.93
C PHE A 89 0.28 -6.02 -5.02
N SER A 90 0.38 -6.64 -6.19
CA SER A 90 0.80 -6.00 -7.41
C SER A 90 -0.16 -4.86 -7.79
N LYS A 91 0.30 -3.96 -8.65
CA LYS A 91 -0.56 -2.90 -9.21
C LYS A 91 -1.80 -3.48 -9.89
N ILE A 92 -1.62 -4.57 -10.65
CA ILE A 92 -2.70 -5.28 -11.32
C ILE A 92 -3.76 -5.76 -10.32
N GLU A 93 -3.33 -6.41 -9.23
CA GLU A 93 -4.23 -6.86 -8.16
C GLU A 93 -5.03 -5.69 -7.55
N LEU A 94 -4.37 -4.57 -7.25
CA LEU A 94 -5.05 -3.39 -6.70
C LEU A 94 -6.02 -2.75 -7.71
N ASP A 95 -5.62 -2.62 -8.98
CA ASP A 95 -6.49 -2.10 -10.04
C ASP A 95 -7.75 -2.96 -10.19
N TYR A 96 -7.60 -4.29 -10.10
CA TYR A 96 -8.74 -5.21 -10.08
C TYR A 96 -9.60 -5.05 -8.83
N LEU A 97 -9.00 -4.94 -7.64
CA LEU A 97 -9.77 -4.72 -6.41
C LEU A 97 -10.60 -3.43 -6.50
N PHE A 98 -10.01 -2.33 -6.99
CA PHE A 98 -10.73 -1.07 -7.20
C PHE A 98 -11.82 -1.19 -8.26
N LYS A 99 -11.56 -1.92 -9.35
CA LYS A 99 -12.58 -2.20 -10.37
C LYS A 99 -13.75 -2.97 -9.74
N PHE A 100 -13.48 -4.02 -8.97
CA PHE A 100 -14.50 -4.86 -8.33
C PHE A 100 -15.26 -4.10 -7.24
N TYR A 101 -14.61 -3.17 -6.56
CA TYR A 101 -15.27 -2.31 -5.57
C TYR A 101 -16.37 -1.43 -6.20
N ARG A 102 -16.10 -0.88 -7.40
CA ARG A 102 -17.00 0.03 -8.13
C ARG A 102 -18.13 -0.68 -8.86
N VAL A 103 -17.93 -1.94 -9.25
CA VAL A 103 -18.97 -2.71 -9.97
C VAL A 103 -19.81 -3.47 -8.93
N VAL A 104 -21.08 -3.07 -8.80
CA VAL A 104 -22.04 -3.68 -7.86
C VAL A 104 -22.35 -5.14 -8.23
N ASN A 105 -22.16 -5.52 -9.49
CA ASN A 105 -22.47 -6.85 -10.02
C ASN A 105 -21.23 -7.61 -10.48
N CYS A 106 -21.17 -8.89 -10.11
CA CYS A 106 -20.08 -9.80 -10.41
C CYS A 106 -19.68 -9.77 -11.89
N THR A 107 -18.44 -9.40 -12.16
CA THR A 107 -17.88 -9.50 -13.50
C THR A 107 -17.40 -10.94 -13.72
N PRO A 108 -17.80 -11.61 -14.81
CA PRO A 108 -17.34 -12.96 -15.12
C PRO A 108 -15.85 -12.95 -15.50
N TYR A 109 -15.06 -13.82 -14.88
CA TYR A 109 -13.63 -14.00 -15.20
C TYR A 109 -13.31 -15.46 -15.53
N PRO A 110 -12.38 -15.71 -16.47
CA PRO A 110 -11.86 -17.05 -16.71
C PRO A 110 -11.18 -17.61 -15.46
N SER A 111 -11.54 -18.83 -15.06
CA SER A 111 -10.93 -19.52 -13.91
C SER A 111 -9.41 -19.67 -14.05
N CYS A 112 -8.91 -19.80 -15.28
CA CYS A 112 -7.47 -19.88 -15.59
C CYS A 112 -6.65 -18.64 -15.15
N MET A 113 -7.30 -17.48 -14.94
CA MET A 113 -6.64 -16.26 -14.46
C MET A 113 -6.61 -16.14 -12.94
N ARG A 114 -7.07 -17.16 -12.18
CA ARG A 114 -7.13 -17.15 -10.71
C ARG A 114 -5.82 -16.70 -10.04
N LEU A 115 -4.67 -17.13 -10.56
CA LEU A 115 -3.34 -16.76 -10.04
C LEU A 115 -3.12 -15.25 -9.95
N LEU A 116 -3.78 -14.45 -10.80
CA LEU A 116 -3.68 -12.99 -10.77
C LEU A 116 -4.38 -12.35 -9.56
N TYR A 117 -5.18 -13.11 -8.82
CA TYR A 117 -6.01 -12.63 -7.71
C TYR A 117 -5.77 -13.41 -6.41
N GLU A 118 -4.92 -14.44 -6.44
CA GLU A 118 -4.77 -15.39 -5.33
C GLU A 118 -4.45 -14.68 -4.02
N ARG A 119 -3.57 -13.68 -4.04
CA ARG A 119 -3.21 -12.96 -2.81
C ARG A 119 -4.38 -12.16 -2.25
N LEU A 120 -5.22 -11.58 -3.12
CA LEU A 120 -6.42 -10.84 -2.68
C LEU A 120 -7.44 -11.79 -2.06
N ILE A 121 -7.54 -13.02 -2.58
CA ILE A 121 -8.39 -14.07 -2.03
C ILE A 121 -7.84 -14.54 -0.67
N GLU A 122 -6.55 -14.88 -0.59
CA GLU A 122 -5.86 -15.29 0.64
C GLU A 122 -5.90 -14.19 1.73
N ALA A 123 -5.82 -12.93 1.32
CA ALA A 123 -5.98 -11.79 2.22
C ALA A 123 -7.43 -11.61 2.72
N GLY A 124 -8.38 -12.30 2.12
CA GLY A 124 -9.81 -12.21 2.41
C GLY A 124 -10.45 -10.93 1.90
N PHE A 125 -9.88 -10.29 0.87
CA PHE A 125 -10.45 -9.09 0.23
C PHE A 125 -11.42 -9.46 -0.88
N LEU A 126 -11.19 -10.59 -1.54
CA LEU A 126 -12.08 -11.16 -2.56
C LEU A 126 -12.57 -12.54 -2.14
N GLU A 127 -13.83 -12.82 -2.44
CA GLU A 127 -14.42 -14.15 -2.37
C GLU A 127 -14.81 -14.60 -3.79
N VAL A 128 -14.44 -15.84 -4.14
CA VAL A 128 -14.84 -16.46 -5.42
C VAL A 128 -16.14 -17.21 -5.21
N ARG A 129 -17.17 -16.85 -5.98
CA ARG A 129 -18.39 -17.64 -6.06
C ARG A 129 -18.47 -18.28 -7.43
N GLU A 130 -18.60 -19.60 -7.45
CA GLU A 130 -18.89 -20.33 -8.67
C GLU A 130 -20.30 -19.97 -9.15
N GLY A 131 -20.44 -19.71 -10.44
CA GLY A 131 -21.76 -19.46 -11.01
C GLY A 131 -22.54 -20.76 -11.09
N ASN A 132 -23.54 -20.94 -10.22
CA ASN A 132 -24.53 -22.03 -10.28
C ASN A 132 -25.52 -21.85 -11.46
N ASN A 133 -25.02 -21.65 -12.68
CA ASN A 133 -25.86 -21.36 -13.84
C ASN A 133 -25.71 -22.35 -15.00
N GLY A 134 -25.08 -23.52 -14.80
CA GLY A 134 -25.13 -24.61 -15.79
C GLY A 134 -24.54 -24.30 -17.17
N ILE A 135 -23.89 -23.14 -17.34
CA ILE A 135 -23.10 -22.81 -18.52
C ILE A 135 -21.69 -23.32 -18.26
N ILE A 136 -21.48 -24.61 -18.50
CA ILE A 136 -20.15 -25.18 -18.69
C ILE A 136 -19.65 -24.56 -19.99
N ALA A 137 -18.86 -23.48 -19.89
CA ALA A 137 -18.10 -23.02 -21.03
C ALA A 137 -17.06 -24.13 -21.30
N SER A 138 -17.25 -24.77 -22.44
CA SER A 138 -16.45 -25.86 -22.96
C SER A 138 -14.97 -25.70 -22.67
N VAL A 139 -14.31 -26.82 -22.36
CA VAL A 139 -12.87 -26.97 -22.42
C VAL A 139 -12.43 -26.77 -23.87
N GLU A 140 -12.31 -25.52 -24.30
CA GLU A 140 -11.82 -25.19 -25.64
C GLU A 140 -10.30 -25.34 -25.60
N ASN A 141 -9.76 -26.31 -26.35
CA ASN A 141 -8.33 -26.64 -26.40
C ASN A 141 -7.66 -26.98 -25.05
N GLY A 142 -8.42 -27.50 -24.06
CA GLY A 142 -7.86 -27.94 -22.78
C GLY A 142 -7.88 -26.89 -21.65
N VAL A 143 -8.43 -25.69 -21.90
CA VAL A 143 -8.46 -24.60 -20.90
C VAL A 143 -9.87 -24.47 -20.31
N ASP A 144 -9.98 -24.53 -18.98
CA ASP A 144 -11.22 -24.21 -18.28
C ASP A 144 -11.51 -22.71 -18.39
N THR A 145 -12.64 -22.38 -19.04
CA THR A 145 -13.12 -21.02 -19.24
C THR A 145 -14.39 -20.73 -18.44
N THR A 146 -14.74 -21.60 -17.50
CA THR A 146 -15.94 -21.45 -16.68
C THR A 146 -15.93 -20.09 -15.98
N PRO A 147 -16.95 -19.24 -16.19
CA PRO A 147 -16.98 -17.92 -15.59
C PRO A 147 -17.08 -18.00 -14.06
N VAL A 148 -16.05 -17.53 -13.36
CA VAL A 148 -16.10 -17.31 -11.91
C VAL A 148 -16.49 -15.88 -11.59
N ARG A 149 -17.15 -15.69 -10.45
CA ARG A 149 -17.63 -14.38 -9.98
C ARG A 149 -16.88 -13.94 -8.73
N PHE A 150 -16.19 -12.81 -8.81
CA PHE A 150 -15.57 -12.19 -7.64
C PHE A 150 -16.57 -11.32 -6.88
N HIS A 151 -16.51 -11.40 -5.56
CA HIS A 151 -17.21 -10.51 -4.63
C HIS A 151 -16.20 -9.84 -3.72
N VAL A 152 -16.26 -8.51 -3.61
CA VAL A 152 -15.46 -7.78 -2.62
C VAL A 152 -16.08 -7.98 -1.25
N THR A 153 -15.32 -8.55 -0.33
CA THR A 153 -15.76 -8.81 1.05
C THR A 153 -15.89 -7.50 1.83
N PRO A 154 -16.58 -7.47 2.99
CA PRO A 154 -16.59 -6.30 3.87
C PRO A 154 -15.17 -5.80 4.20
N LYS A 155 -14.26 -6.73 4.51
CA LYS A 155 -12.84 -6.44 4.76
C LYS A 155 -12.14 -5.79 3.55
N GLY A 156 -12.45 -6.26 2.33
CA GLY A 156 -11.93 -5.67 1.10
C GLY A 156 -12.46 -4.25 0.87
N ARG A 157 -13.72 -3.98 1.20
CA ARG A 157 -14.32 -2.64 1.10
C ARG A 157 -13.70 -1.66 2.09
N GLU A 158 -13.59 -2.04 3.37
CA GLU A 158 -12.92 -1.23 4.40
C GLU A 158 -11.47 -0.90 4.01
N PHE A 159 -10.75 -1.86 3.42
CA PHE A 159 -9.40 -1.62 2.92
C PHE A 159 -9.38 -0.57 1.81
N VAL A 160 -10.29 -0.66 0.82
CA VAL A 160 -10.38 0.34 -0.25
C VAL A 160 -10.76 1.71 0.30
N GLU A 161 -11.71 1.79 1.23
CA GLU A 161 -12.10 3.06 1.87
C GLU A 161 -10.94 3.70 2.65
N SER A 162 -10.13 2.89 3.34
CA SER A 162 -8.96 3.36 4.09
C SER A 162 -7.85 3.96 3.22
N LEU A 163 -7.88 3.72 1.91
CA LEU A 163 -6.97 4.31 0.93
C LEU A 163 -7.37 5.71 0.47
N GLY A 164 -8.51 6.25 0.94
CA GLY A 164 -8.96 7.60 0.62
C GLY A 164 -9.39 7.77 -0.84
N VAL A 165 -10.05 6.76 -1.42
CA VAL A 165 -10.44 6.76 -2.85
C VAL A 165 -11.47 7.85 -3.19
N ASP A 166 -12.13 8.45 -2.20
CA ASP A 166 -12.98 9.63 -2.37
C ASP A 166 -12.18 10.94 -2.60
N GLU A 167 -10.85 10.91 -2.44
CA GLU A 167 -9.94 12.05 -2.63
C GLU A 167 -9.05 11.93 -3.90
N LEU A 168 -9.30 10.95 -4.78
CA LEU A 168 -8.56 10.73 -6.05
C LEU A 168 -9.35 11.13 -7.30
#